data_AF-A0AAE9XQ12-F1
#
_entry.id   AF-A0AAE9XQ12-F1
#
_cell.length_a   1.000
_cell.length_b   1.000
_cell.length_c   1.000
_cell.angle_alpha   90.00
_cell.angle_beta   90.00
_cell.angle_gamma   90.00
#
_symmetry.space_group_name_H-M   'P 1'
#
loop_
_entity.id
_entity.type
_entity.pdbx_description
1 polymer ?
#
loop_
_entity_poly.entity_id
_entity_poly.type
_entity_poly.pdbx_seq_one_letter_code
_entity_poly.pdbx_strand_id
1 'polypeptide(L)'
;MLTILDRLGDQESLDKIIDLFYRKQLEDPVTRPFFSNAKLPRIQQMQRSLLTMLFCGQTTGVAFYLQESHAHLVRDHGLNHDHFSHTMTNLEAALRECGHTPALVAEIMMLAWNLEDAILGNRKIRSMQGTLVDALRLHEESLGGPDAVVKRDPHANEPDKADE
;
A
#
# COMPACT_ATOMS: atom_id res chain seq x y z
N MET A 1 -17.87 4.77 -20.33
CA MET A 1 -18.00 4.29 -18.94
C MET A 1 -16.97 5.07 -18.13
N LEU A 2 -17.36 5.74 -17.04
CA LEU A 2 -16.41 6.50 -16.21
C LEU A 2 -15.53 5.52 -15.41
N THR A 3 -14.25 5.85 -15.24
CA THR A 3 -13.35 5.10 -14.36
C THR A 3 -13.70 5.34 -12.89
N ILE A 4 -13.16 4.53 -11.98
CA ILE A 4 -13.29 4.78 -10.54
C ILE A 4 -12.64 6.12 -10.18
N LEU A 5 -11.52 6.47 -10.84
CA LEU A 5 -10.85 7.76 -10.64
C LEU A 5 -11.75 8.95 -11.04
N ASP A 6 -12.43 8.87 -12.18
CA ASP A 6 -13.38 9.91 -12.62
C ASP A 6 -14.54 10.10 -11.62
N ARG A 7 -14.90 9.03 -10.90
CA ARG A 7 -15.98 9.03 -9.90
C ARG A 7 -15.51 9.40 -8.49
N LEU A 8 -14.20 9.31 -8.23
CA LEU A 8 -13.59 9.71 -6.96
C LEU A 8 -13.50 11.24 -6.81
N GLY A 9 -13.45 11.98 -7.92
CA GLY A 9 -13.60 13.43 -7.92
C GLY A 9 -12.41 14.20 -8.48
N ASP A 10 -11.20 13.61 -8.45
CA ASP A 10 -9.94 14.09 -9.05
C ASP A 10 -8.74 13.36 -8.39
N GLN A 11 -7.52 13.69 -8.83
CA GLN A 11 -6.28 13.19 -8.22
C GLN A 11 -6.10 13.68 -6.77
N GLU A 12 -6.58 14.87 -6.43
CA GLU A 12 -6.46 15.43 -5.07
C GLU A 12 -7.31 14.63 -4.06
N SER A 13 -8.49 14.19 -4.48
CA SER A 13 -9.36 13.31 -3.69
C SER A 13 -8.68 11.97 -3.43
N LEU A 14 -8.00 11.41 -4.44
CA LEU A 14 -7.22 10.19 -4.29
C LEU A 14 -6.08 10.36 -3.29
N ASP A 15 -5.33 11.46 -3.36
CA ASP A 15 -4.23 11.74 -2.44
C ASP A 15 -4.71 11.84 -0.98
N LYS A 16 -5.87 12.49 -0.75
CA LYS A 16 -6.48 12.59 0.60
C LYS A 16 -6.86 11.23 1.16
N ILE A 17 -7.45 10.35 0.34
CA ILE A 17 -7.81 8.98 0.76
C ILE A 17 -6.55 8.21 1.16
N ILE A 18 -5.48 8.31 0.36
CA ILE A 18 -4.23 7.60 0.59
C ILE A 18 -3.57 8.08 1.88
N ASP A 19 -3.48 9.39 2.07
CA ASP A 19 -2.89 9.97 3.27
C ASP A 19 -3.67 9.55 4.54
N LEU A 20 -5.00 9.53 4.46
CA LEU A 20 -5.85 9.08 5.56
C LEU A 20 -5.73 7.57 5.81
N PHE A 21 -5.70 6.77 4.74
CA PHE A 21 -5.53 5.32 4.82
C PHE A 21 -4.22 4.95 5.55
N TYR A 22 -3.10 5.58 5.19
CA TYR A 22 -1.82 5.32 5.85
C TYR A 22 -1.79 5.77 7.30
N ARG A 23 -2.45 6.90 7.62
CA ARG A 23 -2.59 7.31 9.01
C ARG A 23 -3.29 6.22 9.82
N LYS A 24 -4.37 5.66 9.30
CA LYS A 24 -5.11 4.55 9.94
C LYS A 24 -4.26 3.28 10.07
N GLN A 25 -3.48 2.92 9.04
CA GLN A 25 -2.54 1.79 9.11
C GLN A 25 -1.49 1.94 10.22
N LEU A 26 -1.08 3.18 10.53
CA LEU A 26 -0.10 3.49 11.57
C LEU A 26 -0.72 3.61 12.97
N GLU A 27 -2.01 3.91 13.06
CA GLU A 27 -2.77 3.98 14.31
C GLU A 27 -3.29 2.59 14.74
N ASP A 28 -3.52 1.69 13.78
CA ASP A 28 -3.98 0.33 14.06
C ASP A 28 -2.83 -0.57 14.59
N PRO A 29 -2.92 -1.10 15.83
CA PRO A 29 -1.87 -1.90 16.44
C PRO A 29 -1.60 -3.21 15.71
N VAL A 30 -2.53 -3.72 14.89
CA VAL A 30 -2.37 -4.95 14.11
C VAL A 30 -1.54 -4.70 12.85
N THR A 31 -1.76 -3.58 12.15
CA THR A 31 -1.04 -3.26 10.90
C THR A 31 0.24 -2.48 11.14
N ARG A 32 0.28 -1.62 12.16
CA ARG A 32 1.43 -0.73 12.46
C ARG A 32 2.79 -1.45 12.50
N PRO A 33 2.95 -2.66 13.06
CA PRO A 33 4.23 -3.34 13.11
C PRO A 33 4.89 -3.55 11.74
N PHE A 34 4.11 -3.71 10.66
CA PHE A 34 4.64 -3.87 9.30
C PHE A 34 5.23 -2.57 8.72
N PHE A 35 4.99 -1.42 9.37
CA PHE A 35 5.45 -0.11 8.93
C PHE A 35 6.55 0.49 9.82
N SER A 36 7.02 -0.21 10.86
CA SER A 36 7.96 0.34 11.85
C SER A 36 9.33 0.72 11.27
N ASN A 37 9.74 0.10 10.17
CA ASN A 37 10.99 0.39 9.44
C ASN A 37 10.73 0.95 8.03
N ALA A 38 9.47 1.26 7.71
CA ALA A 38 9.07 1.72 6.40
C ALA A 38 9.48 3.20 6.17
N LYS A 39 9.99 3.49 4.98
CA LYS A 39 10.07 4.87 4.48
C LYS A 39 8.68 5.30 4.02
N LEU A 40 7.85 5.80 4.95
CA LEU A 40 6.45 6.16 4.68
C LEU A 40 6.23 7.05 3.45
N PRO A 41 7.02 8.11 3.20
CA PRO A 41 6.85 8.92 1.98
C PRO A 41 7.02 8.12 0.68
N ARG A 42 7.92 7.13 0.71
CA ARG A 42 8.19 6.24 -0.43
C ARG A 42 7.07 5.24 -0.63
N ILE A 43 6.63 4.61 0.44
CA ILE A 43 5.51 3.66 0.43
C ILE A 43 4.22 4.35 -0.05
N GLN A 44 3.97 5.59 0.40
CA GLN A 44 2.86 6.42 -0.08
C GLN A 44 2.94 6.70 -1.58
N GLN A 45 4.10 7.11 -2.10
CA GLN A 45 4.25 7.41 -3.52
C GLN A 45 4.06 6.17 -4.41
N MET A 46 4.52 5.01 -3.96
CA MET A 46 4.33 3.76 -4.69
C MET A 46 2.89 3.27 -4.66
N GLN A 47 2.22 3.36 -3.51
CA GLN A 47 0.79 3.05 -3.44
C GLN A 47 -0.07 4.05 -4.21
N ARG A 48 0.31 5.33 -4.30
CA ARG A 48 -0.35 6.29 -5.20
C ARG A 48 -0.34 5.79 -6.64
N SER A 49 0.81 5.35 -7.14
CA SER A 49 0.92 4.79 -8.50
C SER A 49 0.09 3.50 -8.66
N LEU A 50 0.15 2.60 -7.67
CA LEU A 50 -0.58 1.33 -7.72
C LEU A 50 -2.10 1.52 -7.66
N LEU A 51 -2.59 2.36 -6.74
CA LEU A 51 -4.02 2.63 -6.56
C LEU A 51 -4.57 3.46 -7.71
N THR A 52 -3.80 4.42 -8.24
CA THR A 52 -4.15 5.12 -9.49
C THR A 52 -4.31 4.11 -10.63
N MET A 53 -3.36 3.19 -10.79
CA MET A 53 -3.45 2.14 -11.80
C MET A 53 -4.67 1.24 -11.60
N LEU A 54 -4.92 0.79 -10.37
CA LEU A 54 -6.08 -0.03 -10.02
C LEU A 54 -7.40 0.68 -10.34
N PHE A 55 -7.52 1.96 -9.98
CA PHE A 55 -8.73 2.76 -10.16
C PHE A 55 -8.95 3.25 -11.60
N CYS A 56 -7.88 3.35 -12.39
CA CYS A 56 -7.96 3.55 -13.85
C CYS A 56 -8.19 2.24 -14.64
N GLY A 57 -8.38 1.10 -13.95
CA GLY A 57 -8.57 -0.21 -14.58
C GLY A 57 -7.32 -0.78 -15.24
N GLN A 58 -6.15 -0.17 -15.05
CA GLN A 58 -4.86 -0.61 -15.56
C GLN A 58 -4.27 -1.68 -14.63
N THR A 59 -4.88 -2.87 -14.62
CA THR A 59 -4.56 -3.94 -13.65
C THR A 59 -3.49 -4.93 -14.12
N THR A 60 -3.02 -4.81 -15.37
CA THR A 60 -2.03 -5.73 -15.94
C THR A 60 -0.76 -5.76 -15.10
N GLY A 61 -0.43 -6.92 -14.55
CA GLY A 61 0.78 -7.16 -13.75
C GLY A 61 0.71 -6.72 -12.28
N VAL A 62 -0.33 -6.01 -11.85
CA VAL A 62 -0.51 -5.55 -10.45
C VAL A 62 -0.41 -6.71 -9.46
N ALA A 63 -1.05 -7.84 -9.77
CA ALA A 63 -1.05 -9.01 -8.89
C ALA A 63 0.35 -9.63 -8.73
N PHE A 64 1.14 -9.71 -9.81
CA PHE A 64 2.51 -10.20 -9.75
C PHE A 64 3.40 -9.27 -8.91
N TYR A 65 3.28 -7.95 -9.13
CA TYR A 65 3.99 -6.95 -8.34
C TYR A 65 3.64 -7.06 -6.85
N LEU A 66 2.36 -7.12 -6.50
CA LEU A 66 1.91 -7.26 -5.12
C LEU A 66 2.44 -8.53 -4.46
N GLN A 67 2.45 -9.65 -5.17
CA GLN A 67 2.98 -10.90 -4.65
C GLN A 67 4.47 -10.78 -4.31
N GLU A 68 5.28 -10.24 -5.22
CA GLU A 68 6.73 -10.06 -4.98
C GLU A 68 7.00 -9.06 -3.85
N SER A 69 6.31 -7.91 -3.84
CA SER A 69 6.49 -6.86 -2.84
C SER A 69 6.15 -7.31 -1.41
N HIS A 70 5.20 -8.23 -1.24
CA HIS A 70 4.76 -8.71 0.07
C HIS A 70 5.34 -10.08 0.46
N ALA A 71 6.05 -10.77 -0.45
CA ALA A 71 6.58 -12.11 -0.22
C ALA A 71 7.47 -12.21 1.03
N HIS A 72 8.31 -11.21 1.27
CA HIS A 72 9.17 -11.17 2.47
C HIS A 72 8.35 -10.95 3.75
N LEU A 73 7.28 -10.16 3.70
CA LEU A 73 6.39 -9.96 4.86
C LEU A 73 5.62 -11.24 5.23
N VAL A 74 5.17 -12.00 4.22
CA VAL A 74 4.54 -13.31 4.45
C VAL A 74 5.55 -14.30 5.02
N ARG A 75 6.74 -14.41 4.40
CA ARG A 75 7.76 -15.40 4.76
C ARG A 75 8.42 -15.11 6.12
N ASP A 76 8.77 -13.86 6.39
CA ASP A 76 9.66 -13.48 7.48
C ASP A 76 8.93 -12.77 8.63
N HIS A 77 7.75 -12.21 8.37
CA HIS A 77 7.01 -11.39 9.35
C HIS A 77 5.58 -11.88 9.63
N GLY A 78 5.15 -13.00 9.04
CA GLY A 78 3.87 -13.64 9.35
C GLY A 78 2.64 -12.87 8.84
N LEU A 79 2.78 -12.07 7.78
CA LEU A 79 1.63 -11.44 7.13
C LEU A 79 0.59 -12.51 6.73
N ASN A 80 -0.67 -12.27 7.07
CA ASN A 80 -1.76 -13.25 6.94
C ASN A 80 -3.11 -12.55 6.70
N HIS A 81 -4.18 -13.34 6.62
CA HIS A 81 -5.56 -12.86 6.40
C HIS A 81 -5.99 -11.78 7.40
N ASP A 82 -5.70 -11.95 8.69
CA ASP A 82 -6.16 -11.00 9.72
C ASP A 82 -5.55 -9.62 9.50
N HIS A 83 -4.24 -9.56 9.21
CA HIS A 83 -3.56 -8.30 8.87
C HIS A 83 -4.12 -7.66 7.59
N PHE A 84 -4.46 -8.47 6.59
CA PHE A 84 -5.09 -8.00 5.37
C PHE A 84 -6.49 -7.44 5.62
N SER A 85 -7.31 -8.13 6.43
CA SER A 85 -8.66 -7.72 6.80
C SER A 85 -8.68 -6.40 7.59
N HIS A 86 -7.71 -6.21 8.49
CA HIS A 86 -7.48 -4.92 9.15
C HIS A 86 -7.13 -3.82 8.15
N THR A 87 -6.27 -4.12 7.17
CA THR A 87 -5.93 -3.19 6.09
C THR A 87 -7.16 -2.79 5.28
N MET A 88 -8.05 -3.73 4.97
CA MET A 88 -9.32 -3.46 4.30
C MET A 88 -10.25 -2.58 5.15
N THR A 89 -10.33 -2.84 6.46
CA THR A 89 -11.10 -2.02 7.41
C THR A 89 -10.61 -0.57 7.42
N ASN A 90 -9.30 -0.37 7.43
CA ASN A 90 -8.70 0.96 7.41
C ASN A 90 -8.93 1.70 6.09
N LEU A 91 -8.89 0.98 4.95
CA LEU A 91 -9.21 1.54 3.63
C LEU A 91 -10.68 1.97 3.55
N GLU A 92 -11.61 1.11 3.98
CA GLU A 92 -13.04 1.42 3.96
C GLU A 92 -13.35 2.65 4.83
N ALA A 93 -12.76 2.73 6.02
CA ALA A 93 -12.91 3.88 6.90
C ALA A 93 -12.38 5.17 6.25
N ALA A 94 -11.22 5.13 5.59
CA ALA A 94 -10.67 6.28 4.88
C ALA A 94 -11.61 6.75 3.75
N LEU A 95 -12.13 5.83 2.94
CA LEU A 95 -13.05 6.16 1.85
C LEU A 95 -14.35 6.81 2.36
N ARG A 96 -14.90 6.30 3.46
CA ARG A 96 -16.13 6.84 4.07
C ARG A 96 -15.90 8.22 4.70
N GLU A 97 -14.78 8.41 5.40
CA GLU A 97 -14.41 9.70 6.01
C GLU A 97 -14.10 10.78 4.97
N CYS A 98 -13.61 10.39 3.79
CA CYS A 98 -13.46 11.29 2.64
C CYS A 98 -14.81 11.62 1.94
N GLY A 99 -15.94 11.09 2.43
CA GLY A 99 -17.27 11.47 1.96
C GLY A 99 -17.75 10.73 0.71
N HIS A 100 -17.12 9.61 0.33
CA HIS A 100 -17.56 8.84 -0.83
C HIS A 100 -18.85 8.07 -0.58
N THR A 101 -19.67 7.95 -1.64
CA THR A 101 -20.96 7.25 -1.55
C THR A 101 -20.79 5.77 -1.22
N PRO A 102 -21.73 5.13 -0.48
CA PRO A 102 -21.66 3.71 -0.15
C PRO A 102 -21.48 2.80 -1.36
N ALA A 103 -22.08 3.15 -2.51
CA ALA A 103 -21.95 2.40 -3.75
C ALA A 103 -20.51 2.42 -4.30
N LEU A 104 -19.85 3.59 -4.29
CA LEU A 104 -18.46 3.71 -4.74
C LEU A 104 -17.51 3.00 -3.78
N VAL A 105 -17.74 3.12 -2.47
CA VAL A 105 -16.95 2.41 -1.46
C VAL A 105 -17.03 0.90 -1.68
N ALA A 106 -18.24 0.34 -1.84
CA ALA A 106 -18.43 -1.10 -2.04
C ALA A 106 -17.70 -1.63 -3.28
N GLU A 107 -17.69 -0.87 -4.37
CA GLU A 107 -16.99 -1.23 -5.61
C GLU A 107 -15.46 -1.23 -5.44
N ILE A 108 -14.91 -0.19 -4.79
CA ILE A 108 -13.48 -0.12 -4.48
C ILE A 108 -13.06 -1.27 -3.56
N MET A 109 -13.85 -1.53 -2.51
CA MET A 109 -13.58 -2.60 -1.56
C MET A 109 -13.60 -3.98 -2.25
N MET A 110 -14.54 -4.22 -3.17
CA MET A 110 -14.58 -5.46 -3.95
C MET A 110 -13.28 -5.68 -4.75
N LEU A 111 -12.75 -4.63 -5.40
CA LEU A 111 -11.48 -4.71 -6.11
C LEU A 111 -10.30 -4.95 -5.16
N ALA A 112 -10.28 -4.25 -4.02
CA ALA A 112 -9.21 -4.37 -3.04
C ALA A 112 -9.14 -5.77 -2.42
N TRP A 113 -10.30 -6.36 -2.05
CA TRP A 113 -10.39 -7.73 -1.55
C TRP A 113 -9.89 -8.77 -2.54
N ASN A 114 -10.08 -8.57 -3.85
CA ASN A 114 -9.58 -9.48 -4.88
C ASN A 114 -8.04 -9.52 -4.99
N LEU A 115 -7.32 -8.62 -4.30
CA LEU A 115 -5.86 -8.59 -4.26
C LEU A 115 -5.27 -9.50 -3.17
N GLU A 116 -6.09 -10.05 -2.28
CA GLU A 116 -5.63 -10.85 -1.14
C GLU A 116 -4.75 -12.03 -1.58
N ASP A 117 -5.21 -12.83 -2.55
CA ASP A 117 -4.48 -14.00 -3.02
C ASP A 117 -3.10 -13.65 -3.58
N ALA A 118 -2.96 -12.47 -4.18
CA ALA A 118 -1.69 -11.98 -4.66
C ALA A 118 -0.79 -11.57 -3.49
N ILE A 119 -1.31 -10.77 -2.55
CA ILE A 119 -0.56 -10.24 -1.40
C ILE A 119 -0.09 -11.36 -0.47
N LEU A 120 -0.96 -12.34 -0.20
CA LEU A 120 -0.64 -13.47 0.68
C LEU A 120 0.09 -14.61 -0.04
N GLY A 121 0.26 -14.52 -1.37
CA GLY A 121 0.93 -15.55 -2.16
C GLY A 121 0.18 -16.89 -2.20
N ASN A 122 -1.14 -16.89 -2.02
CA ASN A 122 -1.98 -18.09 -2.04
C ASN A 122 -2.00 -18.79 -3.41
N ARG A 123 -1.60 -18.08 -4.48
CA ARG A 123 -1.46 -18.63 -5.83
C ARG A 123 -0.13 -18.20 -6.44
N LYS A 124 0.51 -19.12 -7.18
CA LYS A 124 1.70 -18.77 -7.99
C LYS A 124 1.26 -17.99 -9.23
N ILE A 125 1.60 -16.70 -9.28
CA ILE A 125 1.41 -15.86 -10.46
C ILE A 125 2.66 -15.97 -11.35
N ARG A 126 2.49 -16.21 -12.65
CA ARG A 126 3.61 -16.22 -13.60
C ARG A 126 4.06 -14.79 -13.87
N SER A 127 5.38 -14.59 -13.89
CA SER A 127 6.03 -13.36 -14.37
C SER A 127 5.49 -13.00 -15.76
N MET A 128 5.03 -11.76 -15.92
CA MET A 128 4.76 -11.14 -17.22
C MET A 128 5.89 -10.16 -17.53
N GLN A 129 6.82 -10.55 -18.40
CA GLN A 129 7.90 -9.66 -18.87
C GLN A 129 7.36 -8.60 -19.84
N GLY A 130 7.86 -7.37 -19.75
CA GLY A 130 7.59 -6.29 -20.71
C GLY A 130 6.38 -5.42 -20.38
N THR A 131 6.00 -5.32 -19.11
CA THR A 131 4.77 -4.63 -18.69
C THR A 131 5.04 -3.32 -17.95
N LEU A 132 4.00 -2.52 -17.71
CA LEU A 132 4.05 -1.30 -16.90
C LEU A 132 4.60 -1.54 -15.47
N VAL A 133 4.56 -2.80 -14.99
CA VAL A 133 5.20 -3.24 -13.73
C VAL A 133 6.71 -3.14 -13.78
N ASP A 134 7.32 -3.36 -14.94
CA ASP A 134 8.77 -3.18 -15.09
C ASP A 134 9.14 -1.70 -14.95
N ALA A 135 8.27 -0.79 -15.39
CA ALA A 135 8.44 0.65 -15.14
C ALA A 135 8.25 1.01 -13.66
N LEU A 136 7.28 0.42 -12.96
CA LEU A 136 7.12 0.57 -11.50
C LEU A 136 8.34 0.04 -10.75
N ARG A 137 8.88 -1.12 -11.17
CA ARG A 137 10.09 -1.72 -10.60
C ARG A 137 11.31 -0.83 -10.81
N LEU A 138 11.52 -0.33 -12.03
CA LEU A 138 12.63 0.60 -12.31
C LEU A 138 12.50 1.89 -11.48
N HIS A 139 11.27 2.39 -11.29
CA HIS A 139 11.02 3.52 -10.42
C HIS A 139 11.33 3.17 -8.95
N GLU A 140 10.91 2.00 -8.47
CA GLU A 140 11.22 1.50 -7.13
C GLU A 140 12.72 1.34 -6.89
N GLU A 141 13.44 0.76 -7.85
CA GLU A 141 14.89 0.58 -7.83
C GLU A 141 15.61 1.94 -7.80
N SER A 142 15.14 2.92 -8.56
CA SER A 142 15.66 4.29 -8.51
C SER A 142 15.51 4.96 -7.13
N LEU A 143 14.53 4.50 -6.34
CA LEU A 143 14.27 4.94 -4.97
C LEU A 143 14.98 4.07 -3.91
N GLY A 144 15.71 3.03 -4.34
CA GLY A 144 16.55 2.17 -3.50
C GLY A 144 16.12 0.69 -3.37
N GLY A 145 15.07 0.23 -4.08
CA GLY A 145 14.61 -1.17 -4.05
C GLY A 145 13.77 -1.57 -2.82
N PRO A 146 13.07 -2.72 -2.83
CA PRO A 146 12.02 -3.08 -1.87
C PRO A 146 12.53 -3.25 -0.42
N ASP A 147 13.80 -3.62 -0.25
CA ASP A 147 14.42 -3.95 1.05
C ASP A 147 15.50 -2.95 1.49
N ALA A 148 15.39 -1.66 1.13
CA ALA A 148 16.37 -0.64 1.51
C ALA A 148 16.35 -0.34 3.03
N VAL A 149 16.88 -1.27 3.83
CA VAL A 149 17.20 -1.12 5.24
C VAL A 149 18.27 -0.03 5.36
N VAL A 150 17.91 1.11 5.96
CA VAL A 150 18.93 2.02 6.48
C VAL A 150 19.63 1.26 7.61
N LYS A 151 20.92 0.97 7.44
CA LYS A 151 21.76 0.59 8.58
C LYS A 151 21.57 1.68 9.62
N ARG A 152 20.94 1.37 10.77
CA ARG A 152 20.92 2.28 11.91
C ARG A 152 22.37 2.62 12.22
N ASP A 153 22.70 3.89 12.18
CA ASP A 153 23.93 4.38 12.79
C ASP A 153 23.75 4.20 14.31
N PRO A 154 24.55 3.37 15.00
CA PRO A 154 24.38 3.10 16.43
C PRO A 154 24.67 4.32 17.32
N HIS A 155 24.94 5.49 16.74
CA HIS A 155 25.34 6.72 17.42
C HIS A 155 24.36 7.91 17.22
N ALA A 156 23.13 7.69 16.74
CA ALA A 156 22.14 8.77 16.70
C ALA A 156 21.60 9.08 18.11
N ASN A 157 22.27 10.04 18.75
CA ASN A 157 22.03 10.79 19.99
C ASN A 157 20.67 10.59 20.70
N GLU A 158 20.75 10.21 21.98
CA GLU A 158 19.66 10.41 22.96
C GLU A 158 19.42 11.92 23.14
N PRO A 159 18.16 12.38 23.29
CA PRO A 159 17.88 13.76 23.63
C PRO A 159 18.35 14.04 25.06
N ASP A 160 19.25 15.02 25.15
CA ASP A 160 19.76 15.70 26.33
C ASP A 160 18.62 15.96 27.34
N LYS A 161 18.77 15.42 28.55
CA LYS A 161 17.87 15.73 29.66
C LYS A 161 18.22 17.12 30.18
N ALA A 162 17.43 18.10 29.77
CA ALA A 162 17.41 19.41 30.42
C ALA A 162 16.27 19.49 31.45
N ASP A 163 16.68 19.89 32.64
CA ASP A 163 15.96 20.69 33.64
C ASP A 163 14.96 20.00 34.60
N GLU A 164 15.46 19.69 35.80
CA GLU A 164 14.89 20.16 37.07
C GLU A 164 16.01 20.45 38.09
#